data_AF-A0A6M1RMF3-F1
#
_entry.id   AF-A0A6M1RMF3-F1
#
_cell.length_a   1.000
_cell.length_b   1.000
_cell.length_c   1.000
_cell.angle_alpha   90.00
_cell.angle_beta   90.00
_cell.angle_gamma   90.00
#
_symmetry.space_group_name_H-M   'P 1'
#
loop_
_entity.id
_entity.type
_entity.pdbx_description
1 polymer ?
#
loop_
_entity_poly.entity_id
_entity_poly.type
_entity_poly.pdbx_seq_one_letter_code
_entity_poly.pdbx_strand_id
1 'polypeptide(L)'
;MGHRIRHNQFHDLASSALRVGGNDHVVELNEVFRVVLESDDQGGVDMWGDPTFRGNVFRFNYFHHLGPDQEDMKALRMRAGIRLDDAISGVWVYGNVFQRCGPADTHFGGVQIHGGKDNRVEANLFVDTPVAVSFTPWGAERWRRFASNAWHAAAVDRSLYVQRYPELVRLEEDADLNLIRSNVTVRCGRLLLRAPAAVRVEGNREYPAEVAFPEGPDGRLRWDGVAARRLGVDHIPFDRIGLYEDRWRIRAGDGWRLRGRE
;
A
#
# COMPACT_ATOMS: atom_id res chain seq x y z
N MET A 1 -3.85 18.06 -10.11
CA MET A 1 -5.28 17.71 -9.90
C MET A 1 -5.29 16.40 -9.12
N GLY A 2 -6.00 16.33 -8.00
CA GLY A 2 -6.14 15.11 -7.20
C GLY A 2 -7.40 14.34 -7.56
N HIS A 3 -7.33 13.00 -7.50
CA HIS A 3 -8.47 12.11 -7.71
C HIS A 3 -8.82 11.38 -6.42
N ARG A 4 -10.11 11.04 -6.26
CA ARG A 4 -10.59 10.22 -5.15
C ARG A 4 -11.15 8.90 -5.69
N ILE A 5 -10.53 7.79 -5.30
CA ILE A 5 -10.92 6.43 -5.70
C ILE A 5 -11.37 5.71 -4.43
N ARG A 6 -12.67 5.46 -4.30
CA ARG A 6 -13.23 4.89 -3.08
C ARG A 6 -14.38 3.92 -3.31
N HIS A 7 -14.51 2.97 -2.39
CA HIS A 7 -15.59 1.97 -2.37
C HIS A 7 -15.70 1.13 -3.63
N ASN A 8 -14.56 0.64 -4.11
CA ASN A 8 -14.46 -0.26 -5.24
C ASN A 8 -13.98 -1.64 -4.82
N GLN A 9 -14.27 -2.63 -5.65
CA GLN A 9 -13.65 -3.94 -5.65
C GLN A 9 -12.86 -4.09 -6.94
N PHE A 10 -11.56 -4.34 -6.83
CA PHE A 10 -10.68 -4.62 -7.96
C PHE A 10 -10.18 -6.05 -7.84
N HIS A 11 -10.53 -6.90 -8.79
CA HIS A 11 -10.18 -8.31 -8.72
C HIS A 11 -10.07 -9.00 -10.07
N ASP A 12 -9.38 -10.14 -10.05
CA ASP A 12 -9.11 -11.00 -11.20
C ASP A 12 -8.39 -10.24 -12.34
N LEU A 13 -7.28 -9.59 -12.00
CA LEU A 13 -6.49 -8.77 -12.92
C LEU A 13 -5.09 -9.36 -13.13
N ALA A 14 -4.67 -9.45 -14.40
CA ALA A 14 -3.34 -9.95 -14.78
C ALA A 14 -2.18 -9.10 -14.19
N SER A 15 -2.44 -7.81 -13.94
CA SER A 15 -1.46 -6.80 -13.51
C SER A 15 -2.04 -5.95 -12.36
N SER A 16 -1.42 -4.81 -12.05
CA SER A 16 -1.85 -3.86 -11.01
C SER A 16 -3.30 -3.41 -11.22
N ALA A 17 -4.07 -3.24 -10.14
CA ALA A 17 -5.42 -2.67 -10.22
C ALA A 17 -5.41 -1.18 -10.55
N LEU A 18 -4.43 -0.45 -10.03
CA LEU A 18 -4.30 0.98 -10.26
C LEU A 18 -2.83 1.34 -10.49
N ARG A 19 -2.62 2.24 -11.45
CA ARG A 19 -1.40 3.05 -11.54
C ARG A 19 -1.76 4.50 -11.20
N VAL A 20 -1.18 5.03 -10.13
CA VAL A 20 -1.47 6.36 -9.62
C VAL A 20 -0.27 7.27 -9.90
N GLY A 21 -0.52 8.42 -10.53
CA GLY A 21 0.50 9.41 -10.83
C GLY A 21 -0.05 10.83 -10.70
N GLY A 22 0.70 11.69 -10.02
CA GLY A 22 0.31 13.06 -9.70
C GLY A 22 0.27 13.34 -8.19
N ASN A 23 -0.41 14.42 -7.84
CA ASN A 23 -0.47 14.97 -6.48
C ASN A 23 -1.88 14.88 -5.90
N ASP A 24 -1.96 14.88 -4.57
CA ASP A 24 -3.20 14.99 -3.79
C ASP A 24 -4.26 13.91 -4.13
N HIS A 25 -3.84 12.70 -4.54
CA HIS A 25 -4.74 11.56 -4.72
C HIS A 25 -5.13 10.94 -3.38
N VAL A 26 -6.38 10.48 -3.28
CA VAL A 26 -6.87 9.69 -2.16
C VAL A 26 -7.43 8.38 -2.69
N VAL A 27 -6.84 7.27 -2.28
CA VAL A 27 -7.32 5.92 -2.54
C VAL A 27 -7.76 5.34 -1.20
N GLU A 28 -9.07 5.18 -1.01
CA GLU A 28 -9.62 4.78 0.28
C GLU A 28 -10.80 3.82 0.23
N LEU A 29 -10.94 2.95 1.24
CA LEU A 29 -12.09 2.06 1.39
C LEU A 29 -12.29 1.13 0.17
N ASN A 30 -11.22 0.83 -0.57
CA ASN A 30 -11.26 -0.13 -1.67
C ASN A 30 -10.80 -1.51 -1.19
N GLU A 31 -11.35 -2.54 -1.82
CA GLU A 31 -10.92 -3.92 -1.68
C GLU A 31 -10.21 -4.35 -2.97
N VAL A 32 -9.01 -4.92 -2.83
CA VAL A 32 -8.14 -5.29 -3.95
C VAL A 32 -7.64 -6.71 -3.71
N PHE A 33 -8.01 -7.65 -4.59
CA PHE A 33 -7.64 -9.05 -4.41
C PHE A 33 -7.51 -9.80 -5.73
N ARG A 34 -6.72 -10.88 -5.77
CA ARG A 34 -6.49 -11.63 -7.02
C ARG A 34 -6.05 -10.72 -8.18
N VAL A 35 -5.13 -9.82 -7.88
CA VAL A 35 -4.49 -8.92 -8.85
C VAL A 35 -3.02 -9.27 -8.98
N VAL A 36 -2.35 -8.80 -10.03
CA VAL A 36 -0.96 -9.17 -10.34
C VAL A 36 -0.83 -10.69 -10.58
N LEU A 37 -1.80 -11.28 -11.28
CA LEU A 37 -1.89 -12.73 -11.50
C LEU A 37 -0.81 -13.28 -12.46
N GLU A 38 -0.37 -12.47 -13.42
CA GLU A 38 0.54 -12.90 -14.50
C GLU A 38 1.81 -12.04 -14.59
N SER A 39 1.91 -11.00 -13.76
CA SER A 39 3.00 -10.02 -13.78
C SER A 39 3.90 -10.17 -12.56
N ASP A 40 5.17 -9.77 -12.69
CA ASP A 40 6.10 -9.59 -11.58
C ASP A 40 6.55 -8.13 -11.51
N ASP A 41 7.18 -7.76 -10.41
CA ASP A 41 7.67 -6.41 -10.17
C ASP A 41 6.54 -5.35 -10.15
N GLN A 42 5.45 -5.65 -9.43
CA GLN A 42 4.23 -4.84 -9.41
C GLN A 42 3.54 -4.83 -8.05
N GLY A 43 2.68 -3.83 -7.83
CA GLY A 43 1.77 -3.72 -6.71
C GLY A 43 0.31 -3.94 -7.12
N GLY A 44 -0.56 -4.28 -6.18
CA GLY A 44 -2.01 -4.09 -6.37
C GLY A 44 -2.32 -2.64 -6.72
N VAL A 45 -1.60 -1.70 -6.13
CA VAL A 45 -1.46 -0.33 -6.61
C VAL A 45 0.01 0.02 -6.82
N ASP A 46 0.32 0.65 -7.95
CA ASP A 46 1.65 1.16 -8.29
C ASP A 46 1.66 2.68 -8.41
N MET A 47 2.72 3.29 -7.89
CA MET A 47 3.18 4.64 -8.26
C MET A 47 4.59 4.52 -8.80
N TRP A 48 5.00 5.38 -9.73
CA TRP A 48 6.32 5.29 -10.36
C TRP A 48 6.96 6.63 -10.72
N GLY A 49 8.24 6.80 -10.37
CA GLY A 49 9.21 7.56 -11.15
C GLY A 49 9.29 9.07 -10.89
N ASP A 50 8.37 9.67 -10.14
CA ASP A 50 8.38 11.12 -9.90
C ASP A 50 8.54 11.45 -8.40
N PRO A 51 9.73 11.92 -7.98
CA PRO A 51 10.01 12.24 -6.59
C PRO A 51 9.37 13.57 -6.17
N THR A 52 8.75 14.32 -7.08
CA THR A 52 8.02 15.56 -6.79
C THR A 52 6.56 15.33 -6.43
N PHE A 53 6.04 14.10 -6.60
CA PHE A 53 4.67 13.78 -6.21
C PHE A 53 4.45 13.96 -4.71
N ARG A 54 3.38 14.64 -4.30
CA ARG A 54 3.08 14.95 -2.90
C ARG A 54 1.59 14.90 -2.58
N GLY A 55 1.30 14.73 -1.29
CA GLY A 55 -0.07 14.76 -0.75
C GLY A 55 -0.90 13.50 -1.05
N ASN A 56 -0.29 12.44 -1.59
CA ASN A 56 -0.99 11.20 -1.92
C ASN A 56 -1.23 10.34 -0.68
N VAL A 57 -2.46 9.86 -0.52
CA VAL A 57 -2.89 9.07 0.65
C VAL A 57 -3.55 7.78 0.19
N PHE A 58 -3.01 6.65 0.67
CA PHE A 58 -3.64 5.33 0.59
C PHE A 58 -4.13 4.97 1.98
N ARG A 59 -5.45 4.98 2.22
CA ARG A 59 -5.97 4.70 3.56
C ARG A 59 -7.16 3.77 3.62
N PHE A 60 -7.22 2.94 4.65
CA PHE A 60 -8.37 2.07 4.90
C PHE A 60 -8.75 1.20 3.71
N ASN A 61 -7.78 0.77 2.90
CA ASN A 61 -8.00 -0.21 1.85
C ASN A 61 -7.70 -1.61 2.39
N TYR A 62 -8.21 -2.63 1.72
CA TYR A 62 -7.97 -4.02 2.03
C TYR A 62 -7.36 -4.72 0.83
N PHE A 63 -6.09 -5.08 0.95
CA PHE A 63 -5.35 -5.85 -0.05
C PHE A 63 -5.26 -7.29 0.43
N HIS A 64 -5.77 -8.24 -0.35
CA HIS A 64 -5.66 -9.65 0.03
C HIS A 64 -5.45 -10.60 -1.15
N HIS A 65 -4.74 -11.71 -0.91
CA HIS A 65 -4.58 -12.77 -1.92
C HIS A 65 -3.98 -12.25 -3.24
N LEU A 66 -2.79 -11.67 -3.16
CA LEU A 66 -2.14 -11.05 -4.33
C LEU A 66 -1.32 -12.08 -5.12
N GLY A 67 -1.53 -12.08 -6.43
CA GLY A 67 -0.99 -13.08 -7.33
C GLY A 67 -1.81 -14.36 -7.40
N PRO A 68 -1.36 -15.34 -8.20
CA PRO A 68 -2.03 -16.62 -8.34
C PRO A 68 -1.90 -17.46 -7.07
N ASP A 69 -2.72 -18.50 -6.96
CA ASP A 69 -2.64 -19.47 -5.87
C ASP A 69 -1.31 -20.23 -5.90
N GLN A 70 -0.78 -20.62 -4.73
CA GLN A 70 0.63 -20.98 -4.52
C GLN A 70 1.15 -22.18 -5.33
N GLU A 71 0.28 -23.02 -5.90
CA GLU A 71 0.70 -24.18 -6.67
C GLU A 71 1.24 -23.81 -8.06
N ASP A 72 0.88 -22.65 -8.61
CA ASP A 72 1.11 -22.39 -10.04
C ASP A 72 2.36 -21.57 -10.39
N MET A 73 3.00 -20.76 -9.53
CA MET A 73 4.21 -20.02 -9.97
C MET A 73 5.25 -19.74 -8.87
N LYS A 74 6.35 -20.50 -8.90
CA LYS A 74 7.59 -20.23 -8.12
C LYS A 74 8.40 -19.01 -8.63
N ALA A 75 8.04 -18.45 -9.78
CA ALA A 75 8.82 -17.44 -10.51
C ALA A 75 8.46 -15.99 -10.18
N LEU A 76 7.23 -15.73 -9.72
CA LEU A 76 6.74 -14.38 -9.49
C LEU A 76 6.94 -14.06 -7.99
N ARG A 77 7.99 -13.32 -7.63
CA ARG A 77 8.36 -13.07 -6.22
C ARG A 77 8.20 -11.62 -5.79
N MET A 78 8.04 -10.72 -6.74
CA MET A 78 8.04 -9.27 -6.59
C MET A 78 6.62 -8.73 -6.72
N ARG A 79 5.78 -9.03 -5.72
CA ARG A 79 4.40 -8.52 -5.62
C ARG A 79 4.16 -7.79 -4.30
N ALA A 80 3.58 -6.61 -4.36
CA ALA A 80 3.18 -5.84 -3.17
C ALA A 80 1.68 -5.52 -3.18
N GLY A 81 1.11 -5.17 -2.02
CA GLY A 81 -0.20 -4.51 -1.99
C GLY A 81 -0.10 -3.10 -2.57
N ILE A 82 0.85 -2.33 -2.05
CA ILE A 82 1.19 -0.99 -2.57
C ILE A 82 2.68 -0.97 -2.91
N ARG A 83 3.01 -0.58 -4.13
CA ARG A 83 4.39 -0.43 -4.60
C ARG A 83 4.65 1.03 -4.95
N LEU A 84 5.60 1.62 -4.22
CA LEU A 84 6.13 2.95 -4.44
C LEU A 84 7.44 2.78 -5.20
N ASP A 85 7.32 2.70 -6.52
CA ASP A 85 8.41 2.34 -7.41
C ASP A 85 9.22 3.56 -7.83
N ASP A 86 10.54 3.40 -7.91
CA ASP A 86 11.51 4.43 -8.28
C ASP A 86 11.20 5.85 -7.79
N ALA A 87 11.84 6.23 -6.69
CA ALA A 87 11.89 7.60 -6.18
C ALA A 87 10.57 8.20 -5.64
N ILE A 88 9.45 7.47 -5.71
CA ILE A 88 8.16 7.94 -5.19
C ILE A 88 8.27 8.32 -3.72
N SER A 89 7.87 9.54 -3.41
CA SER A 89 8.13 10.19 -2.13
C SER A 89 6.91 10.88 -1.55
N GLY A 90 6.90 11.10 -0.23
CA GLY A 90 5.84 11.87 0.45
C GLY A 90 4.46 11.22 0.45
N VAL A 91 4.37 9.89 0.30
CA VAL A 91 3.11 9.14 0.32
C VAL A 91 2.74 8.73 1.75
N TRP A 92 1.47 8.86 2.12
CA TRP A 92 0.94 8.35 3.39
C TRP A 92 0.11 7.08 3.18
N VAL A 93 0.64 5.95 3.63
CA VAL A 93 -0.02 4.64 3.66
C VAL A 93 -0.54 4.40 5.07
N TYR A 94 -1.85 4.57 5.29
CA TYR A 94 -2.44 4.66 6.62
C TYR A 94 -3.63 3.72 6.87
N GLY A 95 -3.59 2.91 7.93
CA GLY A 95 -4.77 2.15 8.34
C GLY A 95 -5.29 1.15 7.29
N ASN A 96 -4.45 0.72 6.36
CA ASN A 96 -4.80 -0.33 5.40
C ASN A 96 -4.65 -1.71 6.05
N VAL A 97 -5.33 -2.69 5.49
CA VAL A 97 -5.21 -4.10 5.85
C VAL A 97 -4.55 -4.83 4.69
N PHE A 98 -3.49 -5.57 4.97
CA PHE A 98 -2.78 -6.42 4.03
C PHE A 98 -2.88 -7.87 4.51
N GLN A 99 -3.46 -8.77 3.72
CA GLN A 99 -3.58 -10.18 4.05
C GLN A 99 -2.98 -11.05 2.94
N ARG A 100 -2.05 -11.96 3.26
CA ARG A 100 -1.46 -12.86 2.25
C ARG A 100 -0.94 -12.11 1.01
N CYS A 101 -0.25 -10.98 1.24
CA CYS A 101 0.38 -10.21 0.18
C CYS A 101 1.77 -10.79 -0.13
N GLY A 102 1.88 -11.54 -1.24
CA GLY A 102 3.14 -12.12 -1.71
C GLY A 102 3.36 -13.58 -1.28
N PRO A 103 4.26 -14.32 -1.98
CA PRO A 103 4.59 -15.70 -1.66
C PRO A 103 5.55 -15.81 -0.46
N ALA A 104 5.73 -17.01 0.10
CA ALA A 104 6.58 -17.20 1.28
C ALA A 104 8.03 -16.73 1.09
N ASP A 105 8.59 -16.88 -0.11
CA ASP A 105 9.93 -16.43 -0.52
C ASP A 105 9.92 -15.05 -1.22
N THR A 106 8.95 -14.20 -0.89
CA THR A 106 8.76 -12.92 -1.56
C THR A 106 9.96 -11.98 -1.44
N HIS A 107 10.17 -11.22 -2.51
CA HIS A 107 11.08 -10.09 -2.51
C HIS A 107 10.38 -8.79 -2.10
N PHE A 108 9.06 -8.71 -2.17
CA PHE A 108 8.26 -7.53 -1.83
C PHE A 108 7.35 -7.79 -0.62
N GLY A 109 6.97 -6.74 0.10
CA GLY A 109 6.06 -6.84 1.24
C GLY A 109 4.64 -6.39 0.89
N GLY A 110 3.77 -6.33 1.90
CA GLY A 110 2.50 -5.62 1.77
C GLY A 110 2.69 -4.19 1.22
N VAL A 111 3.78 -3.53 1.60
CA VAL A 111 4.28 -2.30 0.96
C VAL A 111 5.71 -2.48 0.47
N GLN A 112 5.99 -2.11 -0.78
CA GLN A 112 7.36 -2.04 -1.35
C GLN A 112 7.75 -0.58 -1.59
N ILE A 113 8.92 -0.17 -1.11
CA ILE A 113 9.50 1.17 -1.33
C ILE A 113 10.82 1.03 -2.10
N HIS A 114 10.88 1.58 -3.31
CA HIS A 114 12.06 1.54 -4.17
C HIS A 114 12.66 2.94 -4.31
N GLY A 115 13.76 3.20 -3.59
CA GLY A 115 14.59 4.41 -3.69
C GLY A 115 13.97 5.74 -3.21
N GLY A 116 12.66 5.79 -2.99
CA GLY A 116 11.96 7.00 -2.54
C GLY A 116 12.15 7.35 -1.06
N LYS A 117 11.72 8.55 -0.67
CA LYS A 117 11.83 9.09 0.70
C LYS A 117 10.58 9.79 1.17
N ASP A 118 10.55 10.21 2.43
CA ASP A 118 9.43 10.89 3.10
C ASP A 118 8.10 10.12 3.07
N ASN A 119 8.12 8.82 2.71
CA ASN A 119 6.91 8.00 2.79
C ASN A 119 6.66 7.56 4.22
N ARG A 120 5.37 7.46 4.56
CA ARG A 120 4.90 7.08 5.88
C ARG A 120 4.02 5.85 5.77
N VAL A 121 4.49 4.71 6.28
CA VAL A 121 3.69 3.49 6.43
C VAL A 121 3.27 3.42 7.89
N GLU A 122 2.03 3.81 8.17
CA GLU A 122 1.58 4.10 9.52
C GLU A 122 0.27 3.41 9.90
N ALA A 123 0.26 2.79 11.08
CA ALA A 123 -0.95 2.22 11.70
C ALA A 123 -1.72 1.24 10.78
N ASN A 124 -1.02 0.52 9.90
CA ASN A 124 -1.58 -0.53 9.06
C ASN A 124 -1.59 -1.88 9.80
N LEU A 125 -2.44 -2.79 9.34
CA LEU A 125 -2.51 -4.18 9.81
C LEU A 125 -1.99 -5.11 8.71
N PHE A 126 -1.03 -5.97 9.05
CA PHE A 126 -0.51 -7.00 8.16
C PHE A 126 -0.81 -8.38 8.76
N VAL A 127 -1.62 -9.19 8.07
CA VAL A 127 -2.06 -10.51 8.53
C VAL A 127 -1.57 -11.58 7.56
N ASP A 128 -0.95 -12.65 8.05
CA ASP A 128 -0.52 -13.78 7.20
C ASP A 128 0.32 -13.33 5.98
N THR A 129 1.04 -12.22 6.12
CA THR A 129 1.82 -11.59 5.06
C THR A 129 3.29 -11.91 5.32
N PRO A 130 4.05 -12.47 4.36
CA PRO A 130 5.44 -12.88 4.62
C PRO A 130 6.35 -11.72 5.06
N VAL A 131 6.17 -10.54 4.46
CA VAL A 131 6.90 -9.31 4.80
C VAL A 131 5.94 -8.13 4.83
N ALA A 132 5.94 -7.33 5.90
CA ALA A 132 5.07 -6.15 5.97
C ALA A 132 5.58 -5.03 5.04
N VAL A 133 6.83 -4.59 5.21
CA VAL A 133 7.45 -3.54 4.38
C VAL A 133 8.80 -3.97 3.84
N SER A 134 8.99 -3.84 2.54
CA SER A 134 10.25 -4.16 1.85
C SER A 134 10.85 -2.94 1.16
N PHE A 135 12.17 -2.95 1.03
CA PHE A 135 12.93 -1.84 0.46
C PHE A 135 13.87 -2.30 -0.64
N THR A 136 14.07 -1.41 -1.60
CA THR A 136 15.19 -1.42 -2.54
C THR A 136 15.84 -0.04 -2.48
N PRO A 137 16.81 0.17 -1.57
CA PRO A 137 17.39 1.49 -1.34
C PRO A 137 18.26 1.95 -2.50
N TRP A 138 18.36 3.27 -2.69
CA TRP A 138 19.19 3.86 -3.74
C TRP A 138 20.49 4.48 -3.23
N GLY A 139 20.53 4.89 -1.96
CA GLY A 139 21.64 5.63 -1.40
C GLY A 139 21.75 7.07 -1.92
N ALA A 140 22.58 7.87 -1.25
CA ALA A 140 22.64 9.31 -1.43
C ALA A 140 23.04 9.76 -2.84
N GLU A 141 24.03 9.09 -3.46
CA GLU A 141 24.53 9.50 -4.78
C GLU A 141 23.49 9.32 -5.88
N ARG A 142 22.90 8.11 -5.98
CA ARG A 142 21.86 7.82 -6.96
C ARG A 142 20.63 8.69 -6.74
N TRP A 143 20.21 8.86 -5.48
CA TRP A 143 19.10 9.73 -5.12
C TRP A 143 19.33 11.16 -5.57
N ARG A 144 20.44 11.80 -5.16
CA ARG A 144 20.72 13.19 -5.49
C ARG A 144 20.70 13.44 -6.99
N ARG A 145 21.33 12.55 -7.78
CA ARG A 145 21.34 12.66 -9.24
C ARG A 145 19.93 12.58 -9.82
N PHE A 146 19.13 11.61 -9.40
CA PHE A 146 17.77 11.42 -9.93
C PHE A 146 16.83 12.55 -9.50
N ALA A 147 16.82 12.87 -8.21
CA ALA A 147 15.99 13.91 -7.62
C ALA A 147 16.30 15.29 -8.19
N SER A 148 17.58 15.64 -8.37
CA SER A 148 17.98 16.92 -8.97
C SER A 148 17.48 17.05 -10.41
N ASN A 149 17.64 16.01 -11.22
CA ASN A 149 17.13 16.00 -12.60
C ASN A 149 15.61 16.22 -12.64
N ALA A 150 14.85 15.53 -11.79
CA ALA A 150 13.40 15.72 -11.70
C ALA A 150 13.03 17.12 -11.20
N TRP A 151 13.73 17.62 -10.18
CA TRP A 151 13.44 18.91 -9.55
C TRP A 151 13.70 20.10 -10.46
N HIS A 152 14.70 19.99 -11.33
CA HIS A 152 15.08 21.02 -12.28
C HIS A 152 14.43 20.86 -13.67
N ALA A 153 13.53 19.88 -13.84
CA ALA A 153 12.79 19.70 -15.08
C ALA A 153 11.88 20.92 -15.36
N ALA A 154 11.82 21.35 -16.61
CA ALA A 154 11.04 22.53 -17.02
C ALA A 154 9.54 22.42 -16.73
N ALA A 155 9.01 21.19 -16.58
CA ALA A 155 7.62 20.94 -16.24
C ALA A 155 7.27 21.24 -14.76
N VAL A 156 8.28 21.42 -13.90
CA VAL A 156 8.09 21.65 -12.46
C VAL A 156 8.21 23.14 -12.15
N ASP A 157 7.09 23.78 -11.82
CA ASP A 157 7.12 25.11 -11.21
C ASP A 157 7.48 24.97 -9.73
N ARG A 158 8.79 25.08 -9.45
CA ARG A 158 9.34 24.95 -8.11
C ARG A 158 8.75 25.94 -7.12
N SER A 159 8.41 27.16 -7.56
CA SER A 159 7.86 28.19 -6.67
C SER A 159 6.46 27.81 -6.18
N LEU A 160 5.61 27.35 -7.09
CA LEU A 160 4.26 26.86 -6.78
C LEU A 160 4.32 25.56 -5.97
N TYR A 161 5.23 24.64 -6.33
CA TYR A 161 5.39 23.37 -5.61
C TYR A 161 5.86 23.58 -4.17
N VAL A 162 6.86 24.42 -3.92
CA VAL A 162 7.34 24.73 -2.56
C VAL A 162 6.28 25.47 -1.75
N GLN A 163 5.49 26.35 -2.37
CA GLN A 163 4.37 27.01 -1.68
C GLN A 163 3.34 26.00 -1.15
N ARG A 164 3.07 24.93 -1.92
CA ARG A 164 2.10 23.89 -1.56
C ARG A 164 2.70 22.78 -0.68
N TYR A 165 3.95 22.41 -0.93
CA TYR A 165 4.69 21.30 -0.33
C TYR A 165 6.07 21.78 0.12
N PRO A 166 6.16 22.49 1.27
CA PRO A 166 7.41 23.11 1.73
C PRO A 166 8.58 22.13 1.92
N GLU A 167 8.29 20.86 2.19
CA GLU A 167 9.30 19.80 2.34
C GLU A 167 10.14 19.57 1.06
N LEU A 168 9.62 19.96 -0.13
CA LEU A 168 10.34 19.83 -1.40
C LEU A 168 11.60 20.69 -1.48
N VAL A 169 11.78 21.69 -0.59
CA VAL A 169 13.05 22.42 -0.45
C VAL A 169 14.21 21.46 -0.18
N ARG A 170 13.95 20.33 0.50
CA ARG A 170 14.93 19.31 0.88
C ARG A 170 14.81 18.05 0.04
N LEU A 171 14.32 18.17 -1.20
CA LEU A 171 14.07 17.02 -2.06
C LEU A 171 15.35 16.20 -2.32
N GLU A 172 16.50 16.86 -2.54
CA GLU A 172 17.78 16.20 -2.85
C GLU A 172 18.52 15.63 -1.62
N GLU A 173 17.98 15.83 -0.42
CA GLU A 173 18.55 15.39 0.86
C GLU A 173 17.93 14.10 1.36
N ASP A 174 18.48 13.54 2.45
CA ASP A 174 17.88 12.44 3.24
C ASP A 174 17.42 11.23 2.42
N ALA A 175 18.25 10.77 1.48
CA ALA A 175 17.95 9.60 0.66
C ALA A 175 17.49 8.39 1.50
N ASP A 176 16.49 7.68 1.00
CA ASP A 176 15.88 6.50 1.62
C ASP A 176 15.22 6.72 3.00
N LEU A 177 15.15 7.96 3.53
CA LEU A 177 14.50 8.28 4.79
C LEU A 177 12.99 8.05 4.67
N ASN A 178 12.46 7.02 5.31
CA ASN A 178 11.02 6.72 5.38
C ASN A 178 10.63 6.41 6.82
N LEU A 179 9.35 6.58 7.16
CA LEU A 179 8.83 6.32 8.50
C LEU A 179 7.90 5.10 8.50
N ILE A 180 8.26 4.08 9.27
CA ILE A 180 7.46 2.88 9.50
C ILE A 180 7.00 2.89 10.95
N ARG A 181 5.73 3.22 11.18
CA ARG A 181 5.25 3.56 12.52
C ARG A 181 3.93 2.92 12.91
N SER A 182 3.85 2.42 14.14
CA SER A 182 2.60 1.95 14.77
C SER A 182 1.84 0.87 13.98
N ASN A 183 2.50 0.20 13.03
CA ASN A 183 1.90 -0.91 12.30
C ASN A 183 1.80 -2.13 13.22
N VAL A 184 0.81 -2.96 12.95
CA VAL A 184 0.58 -4.20 13.66
C VAL A 184 0.73 -5.36 12.68
N THR A 185 1.52 -6.36 13.05
CA THR A 185 1.65 -7.58 12.27
C THR A 185 1.09 -8.77 13.06
N VAL A 186 0.31 -9.62 12.39
CA VAL A 186 -0.31 -10.82 12.95
C VAL A 186 0.08 -11.99 12.04
N ARG A 187 0.79 -12.99 12.58
CA ARG A 187 1.30 -14.13 11.80
C ARG A 187 2.08 -13.70 10.54
N CYS A 188 2.78 -12.57 10.65
CA CYS A 188 3.63 -12.04 9.60
C CYS A 188 5.05 -12.56 9.79
N GLY A 189 5.72 -12.93 8.70
CA GLY A 189 7.07 -13.48 8.78
C GLY A 189 8.08 -12.46 9.31
N ARG A 190 8.02 -11.23 8.79
CA ARG A 190 8.94 -10.12 9.17
C ARG A 190 8.27 -8.77 9.00
N LEU A 191 8.49 -7.84 9.95
CA LEU A 191 8.13 -6.44 9.73
C LEU A 191 8.86 -5.81 8.54
N LEU A 192 10.20 -5.98 8.45
CA LEU A 192 11.03 -5.29 7.47
C LEU A 192 11.90 -6.25 6.65
N LEU A 193 12.04 -5.95 5.34
CA LEU A 193 12.99 -6.59 4.43
C LEU A 193 13.88 -5.53 3.76
N ARG A 194 15.21 -5.65 3.92
CA ARG A 194 16.23 -4.78 3.32
C ARG A 194 16.11 -3.29 3.65
N ALA A 195 15.52 -2.95 4.80
CA ALA A 195 15.43 -1.57 5.25
C ALA A 195 16.85 -0.96 5.44
N PRO A 196 17.16 0.18 4.80
CA PRO A 196 18.41 0.89 5.03
C PRO A 196 18.41 1.59 6.40
N ALA A 197 19.60 1.95 6.89
CA ALA A 197 19.78 2.57 8.21
C ALA A 197 19.04 3.91 8.38
N ALA A 198 18.71 4.60 7.29
CA ALA A 198 17.98 5.86 7.31
C ALA A 198 16.50 5.70 7.71
N VAL A 199 15.91 4.50 7.57
CA VAL A 199 14.50 4.27 7.90
C VAL A 199 14.25 4.43 9.40
N ARG A 200 13.24 5.22 9.75
CA ARG A 200 12.77 5.35 11.14
C ARG A 200 11.70 4.32 11.41
N VAL A 201 11.87 3.57 12.49
CA VAL A 201 10.99 2.46 12.89
C VAL A 201 10.50 2.74 14.30
N GLU A 202 9.20 2.98 14.47
CA GLU A 202 8.65 3.51 15.72
C GLU A 202 7.37 2.78 16.14
N GLY A 203 7.31 2.22 17.34
CA GLY A 203 6.05 1.72 17.94
C GLY A 203 5.31 0.63 17.17
N ASN A 204 5.95 -0.07 16.22
CA ASN A 204 5.37 -1.23 15.54
C ASN A 204 5.27 -2.41 16.50
N ARG A 205 4.24 -3.25 16.34
CA ARG A 205 3.97 -4.41 17.21
C ARG A 205 3.81 -5.67 16.37
N GLU A 206 4.52 -6.73 16.75
CA GLU A 206 4.55 -8.00 16.01
C GLU A 206 3.98 -9.13 16.86
N TYR A 207 3.00 -9.85 16.30
CA TYR A 207 2.27 -10.92 16.98
C TYR A 207 2.34 -12.23 16.16
N PRO A 208 3.46 -12.98 16.23
CA PRO A 208 3.68 -14.14 15.35
C PRO A 208 2.75 -15.33 15.65
N ALA A 209 2.22 -15.44 16.87
CA ALA A 209 1.36 -16.54 17.32
C ALA A 209 -0.09 -16.11 17.63
N GLU A 210 -0.49 -14.91 17.22
CA GLU A 210 -1.84 -14.40 17.48
C GLU A 210 -2.89 -15.07 16.58
N VAL A 211 -4.05 -15.36 17.15
CA VAL A 211 -5.15 -16.09 16.50
C VAL A 211 -6.28 -15.16 16.04
N ALA A 212 -6.23 -13.89 16.40
CA ALA A 212 -7.13 -12.87 15.89
C ALA A 212 -7.15 -12.80 14.35
N PHE A 213 -8.29 -12.36 13.81
CA PHE A 213 -8.54 -12.23 12.38
C PHE A 213 -8.26 -13.55 11.62
N PRO A 214 -8.99 -14.64 11.90
CA PRO A 214 -8.92 -15.83 11.07
C PRO A 214 -9.53 -15.56 9.69
N GLU A 215 -9.05 -16.26 8.68
CA GLU A 215 -9.62 -16.23 7.34
C GLU A 215 -11.01 -16.92 7.32
N GLY A 216 -11.98 -16.29 6.66
CA GLY A 216 -13.30 -16.82 6.39
C GLY A 216 -13.33 -17.69 5.13
N PRO A 217 -14.48 -18.34 4.83
CA PRO A 217 -14.62 -19.20 3.66
C PRO A 217 -14.53 -18.44 2.32
N ASP A 218 -14.74 -17.13 2.34
CA ASP A 218 -14.61 -16.20 1.21
C ASP A 218 -13.19 -15.63 1.06
N GLY A 219 -12.23 -16.12 1.84
CA GLY A 219 -10.86 -15.60 1.89
C GLY A 219 -10.72 -14.28 2.64
N ARG A 220 -11.82 -13.66 3.08
CA ARG A 220 -11.76 -12.40 3.84
C ARG A 220 -11.46 -12.66 5.30
N LEU A 221 -10.85 -11.69 5.98
CA LEU A 221 -10.67 -11.75 7.43
C LEU A 221 -12.02 -11.69 8.13
N ARG A 222 -12.23 -12.56 9.12
CA ARG A 222 -13.30 -12.41 10.11
C ARG A 222 -12.89 -11.33 11.10
N TRP A 223 -13.39 -10.12 10.87
CA TRP A 223 -13.11 -8.98 11.73
C TRP A 223 -13.79 -9.13 13.10
N ASP A 224 -13.02 -8.93 14.17
CA ASP A 224 -13.53 -8.88 15.54
C ASP A 224 -13.13 -7.55 16.18
N GLY A 225 -14.12 -6.75 16.57
CA GLY A 225 -13.91 -5.44 17.18
C GLY A 225 -13.27 -5.49 18.57
N VAL A 226 -13.36 -6.62 19.28
CA VAL A 226 -12.67 -6.80 20.57
C VAL A 226 -11.18 -7.01 20.34
N ALA A 227 -10.83 -7.93 19.44
CA ALA A 227 -9.45 -8.15 19.02
C ALA A 227 -8.84 -6.88 18.40
N ALA A 228 -9.58 -6.16 17.55
CA ALA A 228 -9.12 -4.92 16.94
C ALA A 228 -8.74 -3.87 17.99
N ARG A 229 -9.57 -3.66 19.02
CA ARG A 229 -9.26 -2.75 20.14
C ARG A 229 -8.04 -3.21 20.94
N ARG A 230 -7.98 -4.50 21.28
CA ARG A 230 -6.84 -5.08 22.02
C ARG A 230 -5.52 -4.89 21.26
N LEU A 231 -5.55 -5.04 19.94
CA LEU A 231 -4.38 -4.87 19.09
C LEU A 231 -4.16 -3.40 18.66
N GLY A 232 -5.08 -2.49 19.00
CA GLY A 232 -5.01 -1.06 18.63
C GLY A 232 -5.06 -0.82 17.12
N VAL A 233 -5.96 -1.53 16.44
CA VAL A 233 -6.27 -1.39 15.01
C VAL A 233 -7.77 -1.12 14.77
N ASP A 234 -8.51 -0.77 15.82
CA ASP A 234 -9.94 -0.43 15.77
C ASP A 234 -10.25 0.90 15.08
N HIS A 235 -9.23 1.71 14.77
CA HIS A 235 -9.36 2.87 13.88
C HIS A 235 -9.62 2.49 12.42
N ILE A 236 -9.37 1.23 12.03
CA ILE A 236 -9.61 0.74 10.68
C ILE A 236 -11.11 0.42 10.52
N PRO A 237 -11.84 1.10 9.62
CA PRO A 237 -13.27 0.88 9.44
C PRO A 237 -13.53 -0.34 8.53
N PHE A 238 -13.10 -1.53 8.94
CA PHE A 238 -13.07 -2.73 8.09
C PHE A 238 -14.43 -3.06 7.43
N ASP A 239 -15.53 -2.92 8.17
CA ASP A 239 -16.89 -3.18 7.68
C ASP A 239 -17.36 -2.22 6.59
N ARG A 240 -16.63 -1.12 6.36
CA ARG A 240 -16.93 -0.12 5.32
C ARG A 240 -16.06 -0.27 4.08
N ILE A 241 -15.10 -1.20 4.07
CA ILE A 241 -14.18 -1.40 2.95
C ILE A 241 -14.87 -2.20 1.85
N GLY A 242 -14.73 -1.76 0.61
CA GLY A 242 -15.31 -2.38 -0.57
C GLY A 242 -16.61 -1.70 -0.99
N LEU A 243 -17.44 -2.46 -1.71
CA LEU A 243 -18.70 -1.95 -2.25
C LEU A 243 -19.70 -1.62 -1.12
N TYR A 244 -20.61 -0.69 -1.40
CA TYR A 244 -21.68 -0.26 -0.51
C TYR A 244 -22.99 -0.17 -1.30
N GLU A 245 -24.12 -0.22 -0.58
CA GLU A 245 -25.42 0.02 -1.19
C GLU A 245 -25.56 1.47 -1.59
N ASP A 246 -26.01 1.70 -2.82
CA ASP A 246 -26.28 3.02 -3.34
C ASP A 246 -27.50 2.99 -4.29
N ARG A 247 -27.74 4.09 -5.01
CA ARG A 247 -28.86 4.21 -5.95
C ARG A 247 -28.74 3.30 -7.19
N TRP A 248 -27.59 2.68 -7.42
CA TRP A 248 -27.30 1.81 -8.56
C TRP A 248 -27.07 0.36 -8.14
N ARG A 249 -26.71 0.11 -6.88
CA ARG A 249 -26.30 -1.20 -6.39
C ARG A 249 -26.99 -1.55 -5.07
N ILE A 250 -27.46 -2.79 -4.96
CA ILE A 250 -28.02 -3.35 -3.73
C ILE A 250 -27.29 -4.65 -3.38
N ARG A 251 -27.19 -4.95 -2.08
CA ARG A 251 -26.65 -6.23 -1.62
C ARG A 251 -27.72 -7.32 -1.77
N ALA A 252 -27.34 -8.48 -2.28
CA ALA A 252 -28.25 -9.61 -2.49
C ALA A 252 -27.57 -10.90 -2.03
N GLY A 253 -27.96 -11.38 -0.85
CA GLY A 253 -27.22 -12.44 -0.16
C GLY A 253 -25.77 -12.02 0.09
N ASP A 254 -24.83 -12.85 -0.35
CA ASP A 254 -23.39 -12.60 -0.24
C ASP A 254 -22.81 -11.79 -1.42
N GLY A 255 -23.64 -11.46 -2.43
CA GLY A 255 -23.22 -10.76 -3.65
C GLY A 255 -23.79 -9.36 -3.81
N TRP A 256 -23.38 -8.71 -4.89
CA TRP A 256 -23.85 -7.39 -5.30
C TRP A 256 -24.56 -7.47 -6.64
N ARG A 257 -25.69 -6.77 -6.77
CA ARG A 257 -26.41 -6.64 -8.04
C ARG A 257 -26.71 -5.18 -8.35
N LEU A 258 -26.76 -4.87 -9.64
CA LEU A 258 -27.32 -3.59 -10.08
C LEU A 258 -28.81 -3.54 -9.71
N ARG A 259 -29.27 -2.39 -9.25
CA ARG A 259 -30.71 -2.11 -9.21
C ARG A 259 -31.21 -2.20 -10.64
N GLY A 260 -32.26 -2.98 -10.87
CA GLY A 260 -32.87 -3.12 -12.20
C GLY A 260 -33.14 -1.72 -12.76
N ARG A 261 -32.73 -1.48 -14.01
CA ARG A 261 -33.27 -0.35 -14.76
C ARG A 261 -34.77 -0.65 -14.93
N GLU A 262 -35.63 0.23 -14.46
CA GLU A 262 -37.01 0.31 -14.97
C GLU A 262 -36.99 0.55 -16.48
#